data_AF-A0A380S4R3-F1
#
_entry.id   AF-A0A380S4R3-F1
#
_cell.length_a   1.000
_cell.length_b   1.000
_cell.length_c   1.000
_cell.angle_alpha   90.00
_cell.angle_beta   90.00
_cell.angle_gamma   90.00
#
_symmetry.space_group_name_H-M   'P 1'
#
loop_
_entity.id
_entity.type
_entity.pdbx_description
1 polymer ?
#
loop_
_entity_poly.entity_id
_entity_poly.type
_entity_poly.pdbx_seq_one_letter_code
_entity_poly.pdbx_strand_id
1 'polypeptide(L)'
;MENDTFGGAILAWVKSAKAFLKVQAGTGDNLLEEDIREGFTEYCLWSTFRPECIDTDGELDMEYLDSGMVLFTESPGTKAALQSCYKEAFGKEYDESDIIVLQEE
;
A
#
# COMPACT_ATOMS: atom_id res chain seq x y z
N MET A 1 -24.40 3.73 -4.97
CA MET A 1 -23.23 4.00 -4.12
C MET A 1 -22.54 2.66 -4.00
N GLU A 2 -21.58 2.42 -4.87
CA GLU A 2 -20.71 1.24 -4.73
C GLU A 2 -19.91 1.47 -3.45
N ASN A 3 -20.05 0.55 -2.50
CA ASN A 3 -19.18 0.52 -1.34
C ASN A 3 -17.82 0.05 -1.86
N ASP A 4 -16.89 1.00 -2.07
CA ASP A 4 -15.45 0.78 -2.17
C ASP A 4 -14.97 0.09 -0.88
N THR A 5 -15.29 -1.19 -0.76
CA THR A 5 -14.81 -2.04 0.32
C THR A 5 -13.44 -2.50 -0.15
N PHE A 6 -12.38 -2.08 0.53
CA PHE A 6 -11.01 -2.43 0.17
C PHE A 6 -10.78 -3.93 0.43
N GLY A 7 -11.18 -4.76 -0.54
CA GLY A 7 -11.14 -6.22 -0.48
C GLY A 7 -10.02 -6.86 -1.28
N GLY A 8 -9.15 -6.06 -1.92
CA GLY A 8 -8.10 -6.56 -2.80
C GLY A 8 -6.80 -5.75 -2.75
N ALA A 9 -5.96 -5.96 -3.76
CA ALA A 9 -4.65 -5.35 -3.86
C ALA A 9 -4.60 -4.32 -5.00
N ILE A 10 -3.91 -3.21 -4.76
CA ILE A 10 -3.60 -2.18 -5.75
C ILE A 10 -2.14 -2.33 -6.14
N LEU A 11 -1.87 -2.30 -7.45
CA LEU A 11 -0.53 -2.11 -7.97
C LEU A 11 -0.48 -0.79 -8.74
N ALA A 12 0.43 0.10 -8.34
CA ALA A 12 0.61 1.40 -8.95
C ALA A 12 2.08 1.63 -9.36
N TRP A 13 2.30 2.33 -10.47
CA TRP A 13 3.60 2.86 -10.87
C TRP A 13 3.75 4.31 -10.41
N VAL A 14 4.85 4.61 -9.73
CA VAL A 14 5.20 5.94 -9.25
C VAL A 14 6.32 6.52 -10.11
N LYS A 15 5.98 7.50 -10.94
CA LYS A 15 6.85 8.01 -12.02
C LYS A 15 8.12 8.66 -11.49
N SER A 16 8.01 9.53 -10.48
CA SER A 16 9.15 10.25 -9.92
C SER A 16 10.12 9.33 -9.19
N ALA A 17 9.61 8.32 -8.48
CA ALA A 17 10.42 7.36 -7.73
C ALA A 17 10.97 6.23 -8.61
N LYS A 18 10.42 6.07 -9.82
CA LYS A 18 10.68 4.92 -10.71
C LYS A 18 10.51 3.59 -9.98
N ALA A 19 9.43 3.48 -9.22
CA ALA A 19 9.13 2.31 -8.41
C ALA A 19 7.65 1.92 -8.54
N PHE A 20 7.38 0.64 -8.36
CA PHE A 20 6.04 0.14 -8.12
C PHE A 20 5.69 0.30 -6.64
N LEU A 21 4.45 0.65 -6.37
CA LEU A 21 3.82 0.65 -5.05
C LEU A 21 2.71 -0.39 -5.07
N LYS A 22 2.88 -1.46 -4.32
CA LYS A 22 1.82 -2.43 -4.04
C LYS A 22 1.17 -2.06 -2.72
N VAL A 23 -0.15 -1.97 -2.70
CA VAL A 23 -0.96 -1.77 -1.48
C VAL A 23 -1.91 -2.94 -1.37
N GLN A 24 -2.05 -3.54 -0.19
CA GLN A 24 -2.91 -4.69 0.02
C GLN A 24 -3.67 -4.56 1.34
N ALA A 25 -4.95 -4.93 1.32
CA ALA A 25 -5.74 -5.05 2.53
C ALA A 25 -5.13 -6.10 3.45
N GLY A 26 -4.93 -5.73 4.71
CA GLY A 26 -4.69 -6.68 5.77
C GLY A 26 -5.94 -6.81 6.61
N THR A 27 -6.28 -8.04 7.01
CA THR A 27 -7.41 -8.23 7.93
C THR A 27 -6.96 -7.83 9.33
N GLY A 28 -7.78 -7.03 10.02
CA GLY A 28 -7.55 -6.58 11.41
C GLY A 28 -7.26 -7.68 12.44
N ASP A 29 -7.34 -8.96 12.07
CA ASP A 29 -6.93 -10.11 12.89
C ASP A 29 -5.48 -10.04 13.39
N ASN A 30 -4.62 -9.28 12.71
CA ASN A 30 -3.21 -9.09 13.12
C ASN A 30 -2.96 -7.83 13.96
N LEU A 31 -4.01 -7.08 14.34
CA LEU A 31 -3.87 -5.90 15.19
C LEU A 31 -3.45 -6.28 16.62
N LEU A 32 -2.57 -5.47 17.21
CA LEU A 32 -2.13 -5.63 18.59
C LEU A 32 -3.15 -5.01 19.56
N GLU A 33 -3.08 -5.38 20.83
CA GLU A 33 -3.97 -4.81 21.87
C GLU A 33 -3.86 -3.28 21.96
N GLU A 34 -2.67 -2.74 21.72
CA GLU A 34 -2.41 -1.30 21.69
C GLU A 34 -3.13 -0.63 20.53
N ASP A 35 -3.10 -1.24 19.33
CA ASP A 35 -3.79 -0.72 18.15
C ASP A 35 -5.31 -0.66 18.38
N ILE A 36 -5.87 -1.72 18.98
CA ILE A 36 -7.29 -1.78 19.32
C ILE A 36 -7.65 -0.71 20.36
N ARG A 37 -6.77 -0.47 21.34
CA ARG A 37 -6.95 0.56 22.37
C ARG A 37 -6.95 1.97 21.77
N GLU A 38 -6.16 2.18 20.73
CA GLU A 38 -6.11 3.43 19.95
C GLU A 38 -7.25 3.56 18.94
N GLY A 39 -8.08 2.52 18.79
CA GLY A 39 -9.30 2.52 17.99
C GLY A 39 -9.09 2.09 16.54
N PHE A 40 -7.96 1.47 16.22
CA PHE A 40 -7.73 0.88 14.90
C PHE A 40 -8.54 -0.39 14.72
N THR A 41 -9.10 -0.57 13.52
CA THR A 41 -9.94 -1.72 13.16
C THR A 41 -9.47 -2.43 11.91
N GLU A 42 -8.72 -1.76 11.03
CA GLU A 42 -8.18 -2.30 9.79
C GLU A 42 -6.76 -1.77 9.51
N TYR A 43 -6.04 -2.42 8.61
CA TYR A 43 -4.75 -1.91 8.12
C TYR A 43 -4.51 -2.25 6.65
N CYS A 44 -3.59 -1.50 6.04
CA CYS A 44 -3.07 -1.78 4.71
C CYS A 44 -1.57 -2.05 4.80
N LEU A 45 -1.11 -3.07 4.09
CA LEU A 45 0.30 -3.31 3.85
C LEU A 45 0.71 -2.58 2.58
N TRP A 46 1.86 -1.93 2.61
CA TRP A 46 2.47 -1.37 1.42
C TRP A 46 3.87 -1.93 1.21
N SER A 47 4.26 -2.02 -0.05
CA SER A 47 5.61 -2.39 -0.42
C SER A 47 6.02 -1.70 -1.72
N THR A 48 7.27 -1.26 -1.78
CA THR A 48 7.85 -0.68 -2.98
C THR A 48 8.93 -1.58 -3.58
N PHE A 49 8.98 -1.65 -4.90
CA PHE A 49 10.05 -2.32 -5.62
C PHE A 49 10.38 -1.59 -6.91
N ARG A 50 11.65 -1.60 -7.29
CA ARG A 50 12.12 -1.02 -8.55
C ARG A 50 12.10 -2.07 -9.65
N PRO A 51 11.74 -1.72 -10.90
CA PRO A 51 11.77 -2.67 -12.02
C PRO A 51 13.14 -3.33 -12.19
N GLU A 52 14.22 -2.61 -11.91
CA GLU A 52 15.59 -3.10 -12.01
C GLU A 52 15.94 -4.16 -10.95
N CYS A 53 15.14 -4.28 -9.89
CA CYS A 53 15.27 -5.31 -8.86
C CYS A 53 14.49 -6.59 -9.20
N ILE A 54 13.67 -6.57 -10.26
CA ILE A 54 12.99 -7.76 -10.78
C ILE A 54 13.98 -8.44 -11.72
N ASP A 55 14.93 -9.20 -11.16
CA ASP A 55 15.77 -10.06 -11.99
C ASP A 55 14.90 -11.12 -12.65
N THR A 56 15.12 -11.34 -13.94
CA THR A 56 14.29 -12.14 -14.84
C THR A 56 14.17 -13.61 -14.47
N ASP A 57 14.93 -14.08 -13.47
CA ASP A 57 14.92 -15.46 -12.95
C ASP A 57 14.12 -15.65 -11.64
N GLY A 58 13.37 -14.64 -11.18
CA GLY A 58 12.13 -14.88 -10.41
C GLY A 58 12.19 -14.75 -8.89
N GLU A 59 13.30 -14.34 -8.30
CA GLU A 59 13.37 -14.01 -6.87
C GLU A 59 13.69 -12.52 -6.70
N LEU A 60 12.72 -11.79 -6.16
CA LEU A 60 12.92 -10.41 -5.76
C LEU A 60 13.47 -10.44 -4.32
N ASP A 61 14.73 -10.02 -4.15
CA ASP A 61 15.34 -10.03 -2.84
C ASP A 61 14.59 -9.06 -1.89
N MET A 62 14.28 -9.57 -0.69
CA MET A 62 13.55 -8.84 0.34
C MET A 62 14.34 -7.61 0.81
N GLU A 63 15.66 -7.56 0.59
CA GLU A 63 16.47 -6.36 0.87
C GLU A 63 16.12 -5.16 -0.03
N TYR A 64 15.52 -5.39 -1.20
CA TYR A 64 15.08 -4.33 -2.11
C TYR A 64 13.62 -3.91 -1.90
N LEU A 65 12.92 -4.58 -0.99
CA LEU A 65 11.54 -4.27 -0.62
C LEU A 65 11.51 -3.39 0.62
N ASP A 66 11.37 -2.09 0.41
CA ASP A 66 10.88 -1.24 1.49
C ASP A 66 9.38 -1.51 1.66
N SER A 67 8.97 -1.83 2.89
CA SER A 67 7.59 -2.20 3.19
C SER A 67 7.18 -1.72 4.57
N GLY A 68 5.88 -1.50 4.72
CA GLY A 68 5.32 -1.02 5.98
C GLY A 68 3.83 -1.25 6.05
N MET A 69 3.25 -0.75 7.14
CA MET A 69 1.84 -0.90 7.46
C MET A 69 1.25 0.46 7.78
N VAL A 70 0.03 0.71 7.29
CA VAL A 70 -0.78 1.87 7.65
C VAL A 70 -2.03 1.38 8.37
N LEU A 71 -2.26 1.89 9.58
CA LEU A 71 -3.42 1.57 10.39
C LEU A 71 -4.59 2.53 10.12
N PHE A 72 -5.81 2.00 10.17
CA PHE A 72 -7.04 2.76 9.96
C PHE A 72 -8.06 2.44 11.05
N THR A 73 -8.75 3.48 11.53
CA THR A 73 -9.82 3.36 12.53
C THR A 73 -11.13 2.85 11.95
N GLU A 74 -11.27 2.94 10.64
CA GLU A 74 -12.38 2.40 9.85
C GLU A 74 -11.84 1.82 8.54
N SER A 75 -12.58 0.91 7.90
CA SER A 75 -12.18 0.35 6.61
C SER A 75 -11.93 1.48 5.60
N PRO A 76 -10.67 1.71 5.15
CA PRO A 76 -10.42 2.73 4.15
C PRO A 76 -10.99 2.28 2.81
N GLY A 77 -11.43 3.22 1.98
CA GLY A 77 -11.63 2.95 0.56
C GLY A 77 -10.28 2.87 -0.18
N THR A 78 -10.26 2.22 -1.35
CA THR A 78 -9.08 2.05 -2.22
C THR A 78 -8.24 3.33 -2.33
N LYS A 79 -8.90 4.46 -2.64
CA LYS A 79 -8.22 5.74 -2.84
C LYS A 79 -7.55 6.26 -1.58
N ALA A 80 -8.20 6.15 -0.42
CA ALA A 80 -7.64 6.61 0.84
C ALA A 80 -6.45 5.73 1.26
N ALA A 81 -6.57 4.40 1.08
CA ALA A 81 -5.48 3.46 1.32
C ALA A 81 -4.24 3.79 0.47
N LEU A 82 -4.43 4.00 -0.84
CA LEU A 82 -3.35 4.36 -1.75
C LEU A 82 -2.68 5.69 -1.37
N GLN A 83 -3.47 6.70 -1.00
CA GLN A 83 -2.98 8.01 -0.57
C GLN A 83 -2.08 7.91 0.66
N SER A 84 -2.54 7.24 1.71
CA SER A 84 -1.77 7.06 2.93
C SER A 84 -0.52 6.22 2.70
N CYS A 85 -0.63 5.11 1.96
CA CYS A 85 0.51 4.25 1.66
C CYS A 85 1.58 4.95 0.82
N TYR A 86 1.16 5.77 -0.17
CA TYR A 86 2.10 6.58 -0.94
C TYR A 86 2.86 7.57 -0.07
N LYS A 87 2.18 8.21 0.88
CA LYS A 87 2.79 9.16 1.79
C LYS A 87 3.82 8.49 2.69
N GLU A 88 3.49 7.34 3.27
CA GLU A 88 4.43 6.57 4.10
C GLU A 88 5.61 6.04 3.29
N ALA A 89 5.37 5.49 2.10
CA ALA A 89 6.41 4.90 1.26
C ALA A 89 7.42 5.92 0.71
N PHE A 90 7.00 7.16 0.43
CA PHE A 90 7.83 8.15 -0.24
C PHE A 90 8.07 9.44 0.55
N GLY A 91 7.49 9.57 1.75
CA GLY A 91 7.62 10.76 2.60
C GLY A 91 7.07 12.05 1.97
N LYS A 92 6.10 11.95 1.07
CA LYS A 92 5.54 13.11 0.32
C LYS A 92 4.03 13.02 0.14
N GLU A 93 3.40 14.19 -0.03
CA GLU A 93 1.95 14.27 -0.25
C GLU A 93 1.54 13.61 -1.57
N TYR A 94 0.37 12.97 -1.56
CA TYR A 94 -0.16 12.25 -2.72
C TYR A 94 -0.31 13.15 -3.94
N ASP A 95 0.23 12.69 -5.07
CA ASP A 95 0.14 13.38 -6.36
C ASP A 95 -0.45 12.43 -7.40
N GLU A 96 -1.71 12.66 -7.77
CA GLU A 96 -2.41 11.95 -8.84
C GLU A 96 -1.63 11.97 -10.15
N SER A 97 -0.95 13.09 -10.45
CA SER A 97 -0.19 13.23 -11.68
C SER A 97 1.12 12.46 -11.66
N ASP A 98 1.56 11.92 -10.52
CA ASP A 98 2.78 11.12 -10.38
C ASP A 98 2.50 9.61 -10.44
N ILE A 99 1.24 9.20 -10.38
CA ILE A 99 0.84 7.81 -10.19
C ILE A 99 0.10 7.28 -11.42
N ILE A 100 0.35 6.02 -11.76
CA ILE A 100 -0.43 5.26 -12.72
C ILE A 100 -0.89 3.98 -12.03
N VAL A 101 -2.19 3.82 -11.80
CA VAL A 101 -2.75 2.55 -11.28
C VAL A 101 -2.76 1.53 -12.40
N LEU A 102 -2.12 0.39 -12.18
CA LEU A 102 -1.95 -0.68 -13.15
C LEU A 102 -2.94 -1.83 -12.94
N GLN A 103 -3.28 -2.11 -11.68
CA GLN A 103 -4.25 -3.12 -11.29
C GLN A 103 -4.94 -2.73 -9.99
N GLU A 104 -6.23 -3.03 -9.92
CA GLU A 104 -7.08 -2.92 -8.74
C GLU A 104 -7.96 -4.19 -8.74
N GLU A 105 -7.80 -5.04 -7.73
CA GLU A 105 -8.62 -6.24 -7.51
C GLU A 105 -9.73 -6.01 -6.48
#